data_AF-A0A8H7M2L5-F1
#
_entry.id   AF-A0A8H7M2L5-F1
#
_cell.length_a   1.000
_cell.length_b   1.000
_cell.length_c   1.000
_cell.angle_alpha   90.00
_cell.angle_beta   90.00
_cell.angle_gamma   90.00
#
_symmetry.space_group_name_H-M   'P 1'
#
loop_
_entity.id
_entity.type
_entity.pdbx_description
1 polymer ?
#
loop_
_entity_poly.entity_id
_entity_poly.type
_entity_poly.pdbx_seq_one_letter_code
_entity_poly.pdbx_strand_id
1 'polypeptide(L)'
;MSSQNLFVTVDPDSVSIAPSLPAEVSQTLTALKTLIMAVNHNLQVAIGQIHNNTADLATANNSLQNHDGGITQMEGQVKALENIISALAGAPQGSGSGSGSGSRRPKLNLPEKFDGSNKDKAVSFRVAVSHYLRVSYPQASVEEQIAFIISCLEGKAHEWLEPYLEEDVVNNHPVAWLHSINGFWLQFNARWNVQNKTENYRAKFKTLKQTKSVQDYYKDFQTYSQNLGYNDISLRDFFYDGLSLKIKEMLMAQDYDHNASNVSLENLADKALKIDQRLEQFQAQHKGQTNSSGSKSGTTLSTGALGNVTRDKLTVGDKVYMIGPDGKARKGTISKIGKNAKGMSIPTVKWNDGTVVESSFKSLKKDSHPVDPSPVQPKSSNSGPSPMDLDSAGKGKKPIVCSTCGGKGHYASQCPSNTYSGYEAHLSENESENGDL
;
A
#
# COMPACT_ATOMS: atom_id res chain seq x y z
N MET A 1 -42.63 17.87 18.51
CA MET A 1 -42.05 17.72 19.86
C MET A 1 -41.58 16.28 19.98
N SER A 2 -40.32 16.03 19.61
CA SER A 2 -39.71 14.69 19.66
C SER A 2 -39.23 14.41 21.07
N SER A 3 -40.12 13.91 21.91
CA SER A 3 -39.72 13.25 23.15
C SER A 3 -39.23 11.87 22.79
N GLN A 4 -37.98 11.60 23.11
CA GLN A 4 -37.21 10.39 22.82
C GLN A 4 -38.02 9.09 23.06
N ASN A 5 -38.30 8.33 22.01
CA ASN A 5 -38.78 6.92 22.07
C ASN A 5 -37.61 5.98 22.41
N LEU A 6 -36.90 6.28 23.50
CA LEU A 6 -35.79 5.48 24.00
C LEU A 6 -36.34 4.50 25.02
N PHE A 7 -35.89 3.26 24.95
CA PHE A 7 -36.25 2.22 25.90
C PHE A 7 -35.84 2.67 27.32
N VAL A 8 -36.77 2.57 28.26
CA VAL A 8 -36.52 2.94 29.66
C VAL A 8 -35.97 1.72 30.39
N THR A 9 -34.84 1.86 31.06
CA THR A 9 -34.28 0.78 31.88
C THR A 9 -35.20 0.48 33.06
N VAL A 10 -35.54 -0.79 33.25
CA VAL A 10 -36.39 -1.27 34.35
C VAL A 10 -35.56 -2.21 35.21
N ASP A 11 -35.35 -1.85 36.48
CA ASP A 11 -34.67 -2.69 37.48
C ASP A 11 -35.71 -3.34 38.41
N PRO A 12 -35.98 -4.65 38.26
CA PRO A 12 -36.98 -5.35 39.08
C PRO A 12 -36.57 -5.49 40.55
N ASP A 13 -35.27 -5.40 40.88
CA ASP A 13 -34.76 -5.59 42.25
C ASP A 13 -34.84 -4.30 43.09
N SER A 14 -35.23 -3.18 42.47
CA SER A 14 -35.39 -1.88 43.11
C SER A 14 -36.62 -1.77 44.04
N VAL A 15 -37.49 -2.78 44.07
CA VAL A 15 -38.74 -2.78 44.86
C VAL A 15 -38.66 -3.76 46.04
N SER A 16 -38.72 -3.24 47.27
CA SER A 16 -38.82 -4.09 48.48
C SER A 16 -40.24 -4.66 48.64
N ILE A 17 -40.36 -5.99 48.61
CA ILE A 17 -41.64 -6.72 48.56
C ILE A 17 -42.20 -7.02 49.97
N ALA A 18 -41.44 -6.74 51.04
CA ALA A 18 -41.82 -7.02 52.42
C ALA A 18 -41.84 -5.72 53.29
N PRO A 19 -42.85 -4.85 53.14
CA PRO A 19 -42.98 -3.68 53.98
C PRO A 19 -43.28 -4.09 55.43
N SER A 20 -42.49 -3.59 56.37
CA SER A 20 -42.58 -3.85 57.80
C SER A 20 -43.49 -2.85 58.53
N LEU A 21 -43.73 -1.68 57.91
CA LEU A 21 -44.57 -0.60 58.43
C LEU A 21 -45.70 -0.24 57.45
N PRO A 22 -46.89 0.18 57.92
CA PRO A 22 -48.02 0.56 57.04
C PRO A 22 -47.71 1.66 56.02
N ALA A 23 -46.78 2.58 56.33
CA ALA A 23 -46.35 3.64 55.42
C ALA A 23 -45.50 3.14 54.24
N GLU A 24 -44.79 2.01 54.41
CA GLU A 24 -43.94 1.40 53.38
C GLU A 24 -44.78 0.73 52.29
N VAL A 25 -45.97 0.23 52.63
CA VAL A 25 -46.92 -0.39 51.67
C VAL A 25 -47.28 0.59 50.54
N SER A 26 -47.55 1.86 50.88
CA SER A 26 -47.90 2.89 49.90
C SER A 26 -46.73 3.22 48.96
N GLN A 27 -45.50 3.23 49.49
CA GLN A 27 -44.29 3.44 48.69
C GLN A 27 -44.01 2.27 47.76
N THR A 28 -44.12 1.02 48.24
CA THR A 28 -43.99 -0.19 47.43
C THR A 28 -45.02 -0.23 46.30
N LEU A 29 -46.28 0.10 46.58
CA LEU A 29 -47.33 0.18 45.53
C LEU A 29 -47.03 1.26 44.48
N THR A 30 -46.48 2.40 44.91
CA THR A 30 -46.08 3.48 43.99
C THR A 30 -44.89 3.08 43.12
N ALA A 31 -43.92 2.37 43.69
CA ALA A 31 -42.76 1.85 42.96
C ALA A 31 -43.19 0.79 41.92
N LEU A 32 -44.06 -0.16 42.31
CA LEU A 32 -44.64 -1.16 41.40
C LEU A 32 -45.41 -0.51 40.25
N LYS A 33 -46.23 0.51 40.56
CA LYS A 33 -46.96 1.26 39.53
C LYS A 33 -46.02 1.89 38.51
N THR A 34 -44.94 2.53 38.98
CA THR A 34 -43.93 3.15 38.11
C THR A 34 -43.24 2.11 37.23
N LEU A 35 -42.87 0.95 37.80
CA LEU A 35 -42.24 -0.15 37.07
C LEU A 35 -43.16 -0.69 35.96
N ILE A 36 -44.43 -0.95 36.28
CA ILE A 36 -45.44 -1.41 35.31
C ILE A 36 -45.64 -0.38 34.19
N MET A 37 -45.67 0.91 34.53
CA MET A 37 -45.79 1.97 33.53
C MET A 37 -44.57 2.02 32.60
N ALA A 38 -43.36 1.83 33.12
CA ALA A 38 -42.14 1.78 32.31
C ALA A 38 -42.11 0.55 31.38
N VAL A 39 -42.50 -0.63 31.88
CA VAL A 39 -42.62 -1.85 31.06
C VAL A 39 -43.66 -1.65 29.96
N ASN A 40 -44.83 -1.09 30.28
CA ASN A 40 -45.86 -0.80 29.28
C ASN A 40 -45.39 0.20 28.21
N HIS A 41 -44.63 1.22 28.61
CA HIS A 41 -44.03 2.16 27.65
C HIS A 41 -43.05 1.43 26.70
N ASN A 42 -42.16 0.60 27.24
CA ASN A 42 -41.22 -0.18 26.45
C ASN A 42 -41.91 -1.14 25.46
N LEU A 43 -43.01 -1.77 25.88
CA LEU A 43 -43.82 -2.60 24.99
C LEU A 43 -44.39 -1.79 23.83
N GLN A 44 -44.88 -0.56 24.08
CA GLN A 44 -45.39 0.31 23.02
C GLN A 44 -44.28 0.74 22.05
N VAL A 45 -43.08 1.03 22.55
CA VAL A 45 -41.92 1.33 21.70
C VAL A 45 -41.56 0.13 20.82
N ALA A 46 -41.50 -1.07 21.40
CA ALA A 46 -41.21 -2.30 20.65
C ALA A 46 -42.27 -2.59 19.57
N ILE A 47 -43.56 -2.43 19.88
CA ILE A 47 -44.65 -2.56 18.91
C ILE A 47 -44.49 -1.54 17.77
N GLY A 48 -44.14 -0.29 18.07
CA GLY A 48 -43.86 0.73 17.06
C GLY A 48 -42.70 0.35 16.14
N GLN A 49 -41.61 -0.18 16.69
CA GLN A 49 -40.47 -0.66 15.90
C GLN A 49 -40.85 -1.84 15.00
N ILE A 50 -41.64 -2.80 15.50
CA ILE A 50 -42.13 -3.93 14.70
C ILE A 50 -42.98 -3.45 13.53
N HIS A 51 -43.87 -2.46 13.75
CA HIS A 51 -44.66 -1.87 12.67
C HIS A 51 -43.79 -1.21 11.61
N ASN A 52 -42.78 -0.42 12.01
CA ASN A 52 -41.84 0.20 11.07
C ASN A 52 -41.08 -0.85 10.27
N ASN A 53 -40.51 -1.86 10.93
CA ASN A 53 -39.80 -2.95 10.27
C ASN A 53 -40.70 -3.72 9.29
N THR A 54 -41.98 -3.89 9.64
CA THR A 54 -42.98 -4.54 8.76
C THR A 54 -43.26 -3.69 7.52
N ALA A 55 -43.35 -2.36 7.67
CA ALA A 55 -43.52 -1.44 6.55
C ALA A 55 -42.30 -1.39 5.63
N ASP A 56 -41.09 -1.42 6.20
CA ASP A 56 -39.84 -1.49 5.45
C ASP A 56 -39.74 -2.82 4.67
N LEU A 57 -40.12 -3.94 5.29
CA LEU A 57 -40.16 -5.25 4.63
C LEU A 57 -41.16 -5.28 3.46
N ALA A 58 -42.34 -4.68 3.64
CA ALA A 58 -43.33 -4.56 2.56
C ALA A 58 -42.78 -3.72 1.39
N THR A 59 -42.06 -2.64 1.69
CA THR A 59 -41.42 -1.79 0.68
C THR A 59 -40.33 -2.54 -0.09
N ALA A 60 -39.48 -3.29 0.64
CA ALA A 60 -38.46 -4.14 0.02
C ALA A 60 -39.09 -5.21 -0.88
N ASN A 61 -40.19 -5.83 -0.46
CA ASN A 61 -40.90 -6.84 -1.26
C ASN A 61 -41.48 -6.26 -2.55
N ASN A 62 -42.05 -5.05 -2.51
CA ASN A 62 -42.52 -4.36 -3.72
C ASN A 62 -41.35 -4.07 -4.68
N SER A 63 -40.18 -3.67 -4.15
CA SER A 63 -38.99 -3.46 -4.99
C SER A 63 -38.51 -4.75 -5.65
N LEU A 64 -38.55 -5.89 -4.93
CA LEU A 64 -38.20 -7.19 -5.49
C LEU A 64 -39.16 -7.59 -6.61
N GLN A 65 -40.47 -7.39 -6.43
CA GLN A 65 -41.46 -7.65 -7.49
C GLN A 65 -41.24 -6.77 -8.73
N ASN A 66 -40.88 -5.49 -8.54
CA ASN A 66 -40.54 -4.61 -9.65
C ASN A 66 -39.28 -5.08 -10.40
N HIS A 67 -38.27 -5.55 -9.66
CA HIS A 67 -37.04 -6.08 -10.26
C HIS A 67 -37.31 -7.38 -11.01
N ASP A 68 -38.14 -8.28 -10.46
CA ASP A 68 -38.56 -9.54 -11.10
C ASP A 68 -39.35 -9.29 -12.40
N GLY A 69 -40.24 -8.31 -12.40
CA GLY A 69 -40.91 -7.84 -13.62
C GLY A 69 -39.92 -7.30 -14.67
N GLY A 70 -38.91 -6.55 -14.23
CA GLY A 70 -37.83 -6.07 -15.11
C GLY A 70 -36.98 -7.20 -15.69
N ILE A 71 -36.67 -8.23 -14.89
CA ILE A 71 -35.96 -9.43 -15.36
C ILE A 71 -36.79 -10.16 -16.40
N THR A 72 -38.07 -10.41 -16.14
CA THR A 72 -38.99 -11.05 -17.10
C THR A 72 -39.07 -10.27 -18.41
N GLN A 73 -39.08 -8.93 -18.35
CA GLN A 73 -39.04 -8.08 -19.54
C GLN A 73 -37.73 -8.24 -20.32
N MET A 74 -36.58 -8.24 -19.62
CA MET A 74 -35.27 -8.45 -20.25
C MET A 74 -35.17 -9.84 -20.89
N GLU A 75 -35.67 -10.88 -20.23
CA GLU A 75 -35.73 -12.23 -20.79
C GLU A 75 -36.58 -12.27 -22.08
N GLY A 76 -37.71 -11.57 -22.10
CA GLY A 76 -38.52 -11.40 -23.31
C GLY A 76 -37.78 -10.69 -24.44
N GLN A 77 -37.02 -9.63 -24.13
CA GLN A 77 -36.19 -8.91 -25.10
C GLN A 77 -35.05 -9.78 -25.65
N VAL A 78 -34.38 -10.55 -24.80
CA VAL A 78 -33.33 -11.49 -25.22
C VAL A 78 -33.92 -12.54 -26.16
N LYS A 79 -35.07 -13.14 -25.83
CA LYS A 79 -35.74 -14.11 -26.69
C LYS A 79 -36.19 -13.53 -28.04
N ALA A 80 -36.63 -12.26 -28.05
CA ALA A 80 -36.94 -11.56 -29.30
C ALA A 80 -35.68 -11.32 -30.15
N LEU A 81 -34.55 -10.95 -29.53
CA LEU A 81 -33.26 -10.82 -30.23
C LEU A 81 -32.76 -12.17 -30.76
N GLU A 82 -32.92 -13.26 -30.02
CA GLU A 82 -32.62 -14.62 -30.48
C GLU A 82 -33.44 -15.00 -31.72
N ASN A 83 -34.73 -14.65 -31.74
CA ASN A 83 -35.59 -14.89 -32.90
C ASN A 83 -35.16 -14.05 -34.12
N ILE A 84 -34.77 -12.80 -33.93
CA ILE A 84 -34.27 -11.93 -35.01
C ILE A 84 -32.95 -12.48 -35.58
N ILE A 85 -32.02 -12.91 -34.73
CA ILE A 85 -30.76 -13.55 -35.14
C ILE A 85 -31.05 -14.83 -35.93
N SER A 86 -32.01 -15.64 -35.47
CA SER A 86 -32.40 -16.88 -36.15
C SER A 86 -33.06 -16.62 -37.51
N ALA A 87 -33.88 -15.57 -37.64
CA ALA A 87 -34.50 -15.17 -38.90
C ALA A 87 -33.47 -14.61 -39.91
N LEU A 88 -32.48 -13.85 -39.45
CA LEU A 88 -31.36 -13.37 -40.28
C LEU A 88 -30.45 -14.51 -40.76
N ALA A 89 -30.30 -15.57 -39.95
CA ALA A 89 -29.55 -16.77 -40.33
C ALA A 89 -30.30 -17.69 -41.30
N GLY A 90 -31.63 -17.51 -41.45
CA GLY A 90 -32.51 -18.38 -42.23
C GLY A 90 -32.88 -17.88 -43.64
N ALA A 91 -32.31 -16.79 -44.14
CA ALA A 91 -32.59 -16.32 -45.50
C ALA A 91 -32.03 -17.30 -46.55
N PRO A 92 -32.82 -17.76 -47.53
CA PRO A 92 -32.37 -18.74 -48.51
C PRO A 92 -31.48 -18.07 -49.55
N GLN A 93 -30.17 -18.26 -49.46
CA GLN A 93 -29.29 -18.14 -50.62
C GLN A 93 -29.22 -19.48 -51.32
N GLY A 94 -29.47 -19.45 -52.63
CA GLY A 94 -29.58 -20.62 -53.49
C GLY A 94 -28.32 -21.50 -53.50
N SER A 95 -28.60 -22.79 -53.61
CA SER A 95 -27.82 -23.83 -54.30
C SER A 95 -26.29 -23.73 -54.22
N GLY A 96 -25.73 -24.40 -53.22
CA GLY A 96 -24.32 -24.80 -53.17
C GLY A 96 -24.10 -25.86 -52.10
N SER A 97 -23.81 -27.09 -52.53
CA SER A 97 -23.62 -28.27 -51.67
C SER A 97 -22.56 -28.10 -50.57
N GLY A 98 -22.95 -28.46 -49.35
CA GLY A 98 -22.14 -29.30 -48.45
C GLY A 98 -20.99 -28.68 -47.65
N SER A 99 -21.27 -28.17 -46.45
CA SER A 99 -20.58 -28.56 -45.20
C SER A 99 -21.17 -27.83 -44.01
N GLY A 100 -21.47 -28.58 -42.94
CA GLY A 100 -22.22 -28.13 -41.78
C GLY A 100 -21.62 -26.91 -41.06
N SER A 101 -22.42 -25.85 -40.95
CA SER A 101 -22.17 -24.75 -40.03
C SER A 101 -22.72 -25.15 -38.65
N GLY A 102 -21.91 -25.85 -37.86
CA GLY A 102 -22.12 -25.92 -36.42
C GLY A 102 -22.02 -24.51 -35.85
N SER A 103 -22.95 -24.15 -34.96
CA SER A 103 -22.87 -22.94 -34.14
C SER A 103 -21.42 -22.77 -33.66
N ARG A 104 -20.73 -21.72 -34.13
CA ARG A 104 -19.34 -21.47 -33.76
C ARG A 104 -19.31 -21.02 -32.31
N ARG A 105 -19.28 -21.99 -31.40
CA ARG A 105 -18.99 -21.76 -29.99
C ARG A 105 -17.60 -21.13 -29.86
N PRO A 106 -17.41 -20.13 -29.00
CA PRO A 106 -16.08 -19.64 -28.69
C PRO A 106 -15.20 -20.80 -28.24
N LYS A 107 -14.12 -21.06 -28.97
CA LYS A 107 -13.10 -22.05 -28.57
C LYS A 107 -12.29 -21.43 -27.44
N LEU A 108 -12.72 -21.68 -26.21
CA LEU A 108 -11.93 -21.33 -25.03
C LEU A 108 -10.76 -22.31 -24.89
N ASN A 109 -9.64 -21.82 -24.39
CA ASN A 109 -8.53 -22.69 -23.99
C ASN A 109 -8.95 -23.56 -22.80
N LEU A 110 -8.44 -24.78 -22.76
CA LEU A 110 -8.65 -25.68 -21.62
C LEU A 110 -8.05 -25.05 -20.35
N PRO A 111 -8.74 -25.10 -19.19
CA PRO A 111 -8.19 -24.62 -17.94
C PRO A 111 -6.84 -25.27 -17.60
N GLU A 112 -5.95 -24.50 -16.97
CA GLU A 112 -4.69 -25.04 -16.39
C GLU A 112 -5.06 -26.08 -15.32
N LYS A 113 -4.35 -27.21 -15.32
CA LYS A 113 -4.55 -28.25 -14.32
C LYS A 113 -4.09 -27.77 -12.94
N PHE A 114 -4.78 -28.22 -11.90
CA PHE A 114 -4.46 -27.85 -10.51
C PHE A 114 -3.85 -29.03 -9.76
N ASP A 115 -2.62 -28.86 -9.31
CA ASP A 115 -1.82 -29.90 -8.66
C ASP A 115 -1.92 -29.90 -7.12
N GLY A 116 -2.55 -28.87 -6.54
CA GLY A 116 -2.63 -28.67 -5.10
C GLY A 116 -1.37 -28.09 -4.44
N SER A 117 -0.30 -27.76 -5.18
CA SER A 117 0.94 -27.25 -4.58
C SER A 117 0.82 -25.81 -4.10
N ASN A 118 0.08 -24.97 -4.82
CA ASN A 118 -0.14 -23.57 -4.47
C ASN A 118 -1.62 -23.27 -4.20
N LYS A 119 -1.97 -23.11 -2.92
CA LYS A 119 -3.34 -22.81 -2.47
C LYS A 119 -3.89 -21.48 -2.99
N ASP A 120 -3.05 -20.49 -3.26
CA ASP A 120 -3.49 -19.20 -3.81
C ASP A 120 -4.09 -19.34 -5.22
N LYS A 121 -3.71 -20.38 -5.97
CA LYS A 121 -4.26 -20.68 -7.29
C LYS A 121 -5.65 -21.34 -7.25
N ALA A 122 -6.11 -21.86 -6.11
CA ALA A 122 -7.34 -22.64 -6.01
C ALA A 122 -8.59 -21.85 -6.46
N VAL A 123 -8.67 -20.57 -6.09
CA VAL A 123 -9.79 -19.70 -6.50
C VAL A 123 -9.75 -19.44 -8.02
N SER A 124 -8.57 -19.12 -8.55
CA SER A 124 -8.40 -18.88 -10.00
C SER A 124 -8.75 -20.11 -10.82
N PHE A 125 -8.31 -21.29 -10.37
CA PHE A 125 -8.65 -22.57 -10.98
C PHE A 125 -10.17 -22.80 -11.00
N ARG A 126 -10.84 -22.67 -9.85
CA ARG A 126 -12.29 -22.84 -9.75
C ARG A 126 -13.04 -21.92 -10.72
N VAL A 127 -12.65 -20.64 -10.78
CA VAL A 127 -13.26 -19.66 -11.69
C VAL A 127 -13.03 -20.07 -13.14
N ALA A 128 -11.80 -20.45 -13.52
CA ALA A 128 -11.46 -20.85 -14.87
C ALA A 128 -12.27 -22.08 -15.33
N VAL A 129 -12.33 -23.14 -14.50
CA VAL A 129 -13.08 -24.36 -14.80
C VAL A 129 -14.59 -24.11 -14.85
N SER A 130 -15.13 -23.37 -13.88
CA SER A 130 -16.56 -23.03 -13.85
C SER A 130 -16.97 -22.21 -15.06
N HIS A 131 -16.13 -21.24 -15.47
CA HIS A 131 -16.36 -20.44 -16.67
C HIS A 131 -16.28 -21.27 -17.94
N TYR A 132 -15.27 -22.14 -18.05
CA TYR A 132 -15.10 -23.03 -19.19
C TYR A 132 -16.28 -23.97 -19.37
N LEU A 133 -16.71 -24.66 -18.31
CA LEU A 133 -17.89 -25.53 -18.34
C LEU A 133 -19.14 -24.78 -18.79
N ARG A 134 -19.38 -23.58 -18.23
CA ARG A 134 -20.54 -22.75 -18.58
C ARG A 134 -20.60 -22.38 -20.07
N VAL A 135 -19.45 -22.09 -20.69
CA VAL A 135 -19.39 -21.61 -22.09
C VAL A 135 -19.26 -22.76 -23.08
N SER A 136 -18.41 -23.74 -22.80
CA SER A 136 -18.13 -24.85 -23.70
C SER A 136 -19.18 -25.96 -23.60
N TYR A 137 -19.71 -26.20 -22.39
CA TYR A 137 -20.61 -27.33 -22.08
C TYR A 137 -21.85 -26.91 -21.25
N PRO A 138 -22.68 -25.96 -21.72
CA PRO A 138 -23.83 -25.44 -20.97
C PRO A 138 -24.93 -26.48 -20.66
N GLN A 139 -24.94 -27.61 -21.37
CA GLN A 139 -25.93 -28.68 -21.23
C GLN A 139 -25.31 -29.96 -20.65
N ALA A 140 -24.08 -29.91 -20.16
CA ALA A 140 -23.47 -31.08 -19.52
C ALA A 140 -24.23 -31.42 -18.24
N SER A 141 -24.46 -32.71 -18.03
CA SER A 141 -24.97 -33.25 -16.78
C SER A 141 -24.01 -32.96 -15.63
N VAL A 142 -24.52 -33.05 -14.39
CA VAL A 142 -23.68 -32.85 -13.19
C VAL A 142 -22.53 -33.85 -13.15
N GLU A 143 -22.77 -35.11 -13.54
CA GLU A 143 -21.74 -36.15 -13.61
C GLU A 143 -20.64 -35.81 -14.63
N GLU A 144 -21.01 -35.38 -15.84
CA GLU A 144 -20.05 -34.96 -16.86
C GLU A 144 -19.23 -33.75 -16.41
N GLN A 145 -19.87 -32.78 -15.75
CA GLN A 145 -19.19 -31.62 -15.19
C GLN A 145 -18.19 -32.02 -14.10
N ILE A 146 -18.56 -32.92 -13.19
CA ILE A 146 -17.69 -33.37 -12.10
C ILE A 146 -16.54 -34.22 -12.65
N ALA A 147 -16.81 -35.14 -13.59
CA ALA A 147 -15.78 -35.90 -14.28
C ALA A 147 -14.77 -34.98 -14.98
N PHE A 148 -15.24 -33.91 -15.62
CA PHE A 148 -14.37 -32.90 -16.20
C PHE A 148 -13.52 -32.18 -15.14
N ILE A 149 -14.13 -31.73 -14.04
CA ILE A 149 -13.40 -31.09 -12.94
C ILE A 149 -12.29 -32.02 -12.41
N ILE A 150 -12.61 -33.30 -12.16
CA ILE A 150 -11.64 -34.32 -11.71
C ILE A 150 -10.50 -34.49 -12.71
N SER A 151 -10.79 -34.47 -14.02
CA SER A 151 -9.77 -34.57 -15.09
C SER A 151 -8.79 -33.38 -15.12
N CYS A 152 -9.21 -32.24 -14.56
CA CYS A 152 -8.38 -31.03 -14.43
C CYS A 152 -7.57 -31.01 -13.12
N LEU A 153 -7.69 -32.03 -12.26
CA LEU A 153 -6.92 -32.15 -11.02
C LEU A 153 -5.76 -33.13 -11.21
N GLU A 154 -4.59 -32.78 -10.69
CA GLU A 154 -3.38 -33.61 -10.72
C GLU A 154 -2.67 -33.59 -9.36
N GLY A 155 -1.62 -34.41 -9.22
CA GLY A 155 -0.76 -34.44 -8.03
C GLY A 155 -1.55 -34.55 -6.73
N LYS A 156 -1.23 -33.69 -5.77
CA LYS A 156 -1.83 -33.69 -4.42
C LYS A 156 -3.33 -33.40 -4.44
N ALA A 157 -3.82 -32.68 -5.44
CA ALA A 157 -5.24 -32.39 -5.58
C ALA A 157 -6.02 -33.64 -6.01
N HIS A 158 -5.44 -34.47 -6.88
CA HIS A 158 -6.04 -35.74 -7.29
C HIS A 158 -5.88 -36.83 -6.22
N GLU A 159 -4.70 -36.96 -5.61
CA GLU A 159 -4.45 -37.88 -4.48
C GLU A 159 -5.43 -37.66 -3.32
N TRP A 160 -5.85 -36.42 -3.08
CA TRP A 160 -6.88 -36.11 -2.07
C TRP A 160 -8.26 -36.68 -2.41
N LEU A 161 -8.60 -36.80 -3.70
CA LEU A 161 -9.89 -37.35 -4.15
C LEU A 161 -9.92 -38.87 -4.15
N GLU A 162 -8.79 -39.52 -4.35
CA GLU A 162 -8.65 -40.97 -4.52
C GLU A 162 -9.44 -41.82 -3.51
N PRO A 163 -9.37 -41.61 -2.17
CA PRO A 163 -10.15 -42.42 -1.24
C PRO A 163 -11.67 -42.23 -1.37
N TYR A 164 -12.13 -41.06 -1.82
CA TYR A 164 -13.56 -40.81 -2.04
C TYR A 164 -14.04 -41.39 -3.37
N LEU A 165 -13.17 -41.39 -4.39
CA LEU A 165 -13.45 -42.02 -5.67
C LEU A 165 -13.48 -43.54 -5.55
N GLU A 166 -12.59 -44.12 -4.73
CA GLU A 166 -12.61 -45.55 -4.42
C GLU A 166 -13.94 -45.95 -3.74
N GLU A 167 -14.39 -45.17 -2.75
CA GLU A 167 -15.67 -45.43 -2.08
C GLU A 167 -16.87 -45.31 -3.03
N ASP A 168 -16.90 -44.27 -3.87
CA ASP A 168 -18.01 -44.00 -4.79
C ASP A 168 -18.07 -45.00 -5.96
N VAL A 169 -16.92 -45.29 -6.60
CA VAL A 169 -16.84 -46.02 -7.88
C VAL A 169 -16.51 -47.50 -7.70
N VAL A 170 -15.65 -47.84 -6.74
CA VAL A 170 -15.20 -49.25 -6.53
C VAL A 170 -16.10 -49.94 -5.52
N ASN A 171 -16.37 -49.28 -4.39
CA ASN A 171 -17.19 -49.86 -3.32
C ASN A 171 -18.70 -49.65 -3.52
N ASN A 172 -19.11 -48.91 -4.56
CA ASN A 172 -20.51 -48.56 -4.85
C ASN A 172 -21.22 -47.91 -3.64
N HIS A 173 -20.50 -47.09 -2.89
CA HIS A 173 -21.03 -46.32 -1.76
C HIS A 173 -21.06 -44.84 -2.12
N PRO A 174 -22.23 -44.30 -2.56
CA PRO A 174 -22.29 -42.98 -3.16
C PRO A 174 -21.84 -41.86 -2.22
N VAL A 175 -20.84 -41.11 -2.66
CA VAL A 175 -20.33 -39.93 -1.95
C VAL A 175 -21.12 -38.71 -2.43
N ALA A 176 -22.13 -38.30 -1.67
CA ALA A 176 -23.13 -37.31 -2.09
C ALA A 176 -22.54 -35.99 -2.67
N TRP A 177 -21.39 -35.54 -2.19
CA TRP A 177 -20.77 -34.30 -2.68
C TRP A 177 -20.03 -34.47 -4.02
N LEU A 178 -19.66 -35.70 -4.41
CA LEU A 178 -19.15 -36.03 -5.75
C LEU A 178 -20.25 -36.06 -6.82
N HIS A 179 -21.51 -35.92 -6.43
CA HIS A 179 -22.67 -35.85 -7.33
C HIS A 179 -23.37 -34.49 -7.29
N SER A 180 -22.68 -33.46 -6.76
CA SER A 180 -23.19 -32.10 -6.65
C SER A 180 -22.09 -31.09 -6.90
N ILE A 181 -22.25 -30.21 -7.89
CA ILE A 181 -21.27 -29.15 -8.17
C ILE A 181 -21.03 -28.26 -6.95
N ASN A 182 -22.10 -27.91 -6.24
CA ASN A 182 -21.99 -27.09 -5.04
C ASN A 182 -21.30 -27.86 -3.90
N GLY A 183 -21.64 -29.14 -3.72
CA GLY A 183 -20.99 -30.01 -2.73
C GLY A 183 -19.50 -30.19 -3.00
N PHE A 184 -19.14 -30.45 -4.26
CA PHE A 184 -17.76 -30.58 -4.70
C PHE A 184 -16.97 -29.31 -4.41
N TRP A 185 -17.47 -28.14 -4.83
CA TRP A 185 -16.78 -26.89 -4.58
C TRP A 185 -16.68 -26.55 -3.09
N LEU A 186 -17.66 -26.95 -2.26
CA LEU A 186 -17.59 -26.77 -0.82
C LEU A 186 -16.40 -27.55 -0.23
N GLN A 187 -16.26 -28.84 -0.57
CA GLN A 187 -15.15 -29.66 -0.10
C GLN A 187 -13.80 -29.21 -0.67
N PHE A 188 -13.76 -28.89 -1.97
CA PHE A 188 -12.57 -28.34 -2.61
C PHE A 188 -12.10 -27.05 -1.92
N ASN A 189 -13.02 -26.12 -1.63
CA ASN A 189 -12.67 -24.89 -0.95
C ASN A 189 -12.23 -25.15 0.51
N ALA A 190 -12.88 -26.08 1.22
CA ALA A 190 -12.48 -26.43 2.58
C ALA A 190 -11.02 -26.93 2.64
N ARG A 191 -10.59 -27.69 1.63
CA ARG A 191 -9.24 -28.25 1.53
C ARG A 191 -8.19 -27.24 1.03
N TRP A 192 -8.52 -26.54 -0.05
CA TRP A 192 -7.54 -25.80 -0.86
C TRP A 192 -7.67 -24.27 -0.76
N ASN A 193 -8.82 -23.74 -0.38
CA ASN A 193 -8.98 -22.29 -0.28
C ASN A 193 -8.22 -21.75 0.94
N VAL A 194 -7.65 -20.55 0.80
CA VAL A 194 -7.03 -19.84 1.93
C VAL A 194 -8.16 -19.35 2.83
N GLN A 195 -8.29 -19.99 3.99
CA GLN A 195 -9.21 -19.55 5.04
C GLN A 195 -8.90 -18.09 5.40
N ASN A 196 -9.94 -17.29 5.62
CA ASN A 196 -9.83 -15.86 5.96
C ASN A 196 -9.21 -14.96 4.88
N LYS A 197 -9.49 -15.21 3.59
CA LYS A 197 -9.06 -14.32 2.48
C LYS A 197 -9.40 -12.85 2.73
N THR A 198 -10.57 -12.54 3.26
CA THR A 198 -10.99 -11.17 3.62
C THR A 198 -10.10 -10.56 4.69
N GLU A 199 -9.75 -11.29 5.75
CA GLU A 199 -8.85 -10.78 6.79
C GLU A 199 -7.39 -10.72 6.32
N ASN A 200 -6.96 -11.65 5.46
CA ASN A 200 -5.65 -11.55 4.82
C ASN A 200 -5.55 -10.30 3.93
N TYR A 201 -6.60 -10.02 3.16
CA TYR A 201 -6.68 -8.80 2.33
C TYR A 201 -6.74 -7.56 3.20
N ARG A 202 -7.49 -7.57 4.30
CA ARG A 202 -7.50 -6.48 5.28
C ARG A 202 -6.11 -6.23 5.86
N ALA A 203 -5.39 -7.27 6.25
CA ALA A 203 -4.04 -7.16 6.78
C ALA A 203 -3.08 -6.58 5.73
N LYS A 204 -3.09 -7.13 4.51
CA LYS A 204 -2.27 -6.64 3.38
C LYS A 204 -2.60 -5.20 3.02
N PHE A 205 -3.88 -4.84 2.97
CA PHE A 205 -4.37 -3.50 2.67
C PHE A 205 -3.88 -2.47 3.68
N LYS A 206 -3.95 -2.77 4.98
CA LYS A 206 -3.44 -1.88 6.04
C LYS A 206 -1.95 -1.56 5.91
N THR A 207 -1.16 -2.52 5.44
CA THR A 207 0.30 -2.37 5.28
C THR A 207 0.72 -1.96 3.87
N LEU A 208 -0.24 -1.78 2.95
CA LEU A 208 0.08 -1.56 1.55
C LEU A 208 0.67 -0.16 1.35
N LYS A 209 1.89 -0.12 0.82
CA LYS A 209 2.61 1.10 0.44
C LYS A 209 3.22 0.94 -0.94
N GLN A 210 3.37 2.04 -1.67
CA GLN A 210 4.05 2.06 -2.95
C GLN A 210 5.54 1.74 -2.75
N THR A 211 5.96 0.56 -3.23
CA THR A 211 7.37 0.12 -3.21
C THR A 211 8.03 0.13 -4.59
N LYS A 212 7.23 0.12 -5.65
CA LYS A 212 7.66 0.09 -7.06
C LYS A 212 6.93 1.20 -7.85
N SER A 213 6.42 0.89 -9.03
CA SER A 213 5.60 1.78 -9.84
C SER A 213 4.27 2.11 -9.15
N VAL A 214 3.67 3.25 -9.51
CA VAL A 214 2.30 3.59 -9.08
C VAL A 214 1.31 2.58 -9.66
N GLN A 215 1.57 2.05 -10.86
CA GLN A 215 0.70 1.04 -11.50
C GLN A 215 0.64 -0.27 -10.72
N ASP A 216 1.78 -0.79 -10.27
CA ASP A 216 1.82 -2.01 -9.44
C ASP A 216 1.10 -1.80 -8.11
N TYR A 217 1.36 -0.66 -7.46
CA TYR A 217 0.71 -0.28 -6.21
C TYR A 217 -0.80 -0.17 -6.37
N TYR A 218 -1.28 0.49 -7.43
CA TYR A 218 -2.71 0.67 -7.68
C TYR A 218 -3.42 -0.66 -7.96
N LYS A 219 -2.79 -1.56 -8.73
CA LYS A 219 -3.30 -2.91 -8.97
C LYS A 219 -3.46 -3.69 -7.67
N ASP A 220 -2.45 -3.67 -6.80
CA ASP A 220 -2.51 -4.36 -5.50
C ASP A 220 -3.54 -3.68 -4.58
N PHE A 221 -3.65 -2.35 -4.62
CA PHE A 221 -4.64 -1.59 -3.86
C PHE A 221 -6.06 -1.99 -4.21
N GLN A 222 -6.41 -2.04 -5.50
CA GLN A 222 -7.71 -2.50 -5.99
C GLN A 222 -7.97 -3.96 -5.61
N THR A 223 -6.95 -4.82 -5.73
CA THR A 223 -7.07 -6.25 -5.42
C THR A 223 -7.42 -6.47 -3.95
N TYR A 224 -6.79 -5.75 -3.03
CA TYR A 224 -7.02 -5.93 -1.60
C TYR A 224 -8.24 -5.16 -1.08
N SER A 225 -8.68 -4.09 -1.76
CA SER A 225 -9.83 -3.29 -1.32
C SER A 225 -11.20 -3.81 -1.79
N GLN A 226 -11.26 -4.57 -2.89
CA GLN A 226 -12.50 -4.93 -3.62
C GLN A 226 -13.64 -5.49 -2.74
N ASN A 227 -13.32 -6.26 -1.70
CA ASN A 227 -14.31 -6.92 -0.84
C ASN A 227 -14.31 -6.40 0.61
N LEU A 228 -13.70 -5.26 0.89
CA LEU A 228 -13.61 -4.69 2.25
C LEU A 228 -14.73 -3.69 2.58
N GLY A 229 -15.49 -3.23 1.57
CA GLY A 229 -16.66 -2.37 1.76
C GLY A 229 -16.33 -0.92 2.18
N TYR A 230 -15.11 -0.45 1.94
CA TYR A 230 -14.75 0.94 2.19
C TYR A 230 -15.42 1.89 1.19
N ASN A 231 -15.84 3.07 1.65
CA ASN A 231 -16.35 4.12 0.78
C ASN A 231 -15.20 4.83 0.02
N ASP A 232 -15.53 5.54 -1.05
CA ASP A 232 -14.56 6.19 -1.93
C ASP A 232 -13.66 7.19 -1.19
N ILE A 233 -14.23 7.97 -0.24
CA ILE A 233 -13.48 8.91 0.61
C ILE A 233 -12.36 8.18 1.37
N SER A 234 -12.71 7.08 2.06
CA SER A 234 -11.73 6.30 2.82
C SER A 234 -10.68 5.68 1.89
N LEU A 235 -11.10 5.16 0.73
CA LEU A 235 -10.19 4.57 -0.24
C LEU A 235 -9.20 5.61 -0.77
N ARG A 236 -9.64 6.84 -1.02
CA ARG A 236 -8.80 7.93 -1.49
C ARG A 236 -7.76 8.32 -0.45
N ASP A 237 -8.15 8.44 0.82
CA ASP A 237 -7.25 8.76 1.92
C ASP A 237 -6.19 7.64 2.08
N PHE A 238 -6.62 6.37 2.11
CA PHE A 238 -5.71 5.23 2.16
C PHE A 238 -4.78 5.16 0.96
N PHE A 239 -5.30 5.44 -0.24
CA PHE A 239 -4.51 5.42 -1.46
C PHE A 239 -3.43 6.49 -1.42
N TYR A 240 -3.82 7.74 -1.09
CA TYR A 240 -2.89 8.86 -0.93
C TYR A 240 -1.83 8.54 0.12
N ASP A 241 -2.23 8.06 1.30
CA ASP A 241 -1.30 7.70 2.38
C ASP A 241 -0.27 6.65 1.97
N GLY A 242 -0.65 5.71 1.10
CA GLY A 242 0.24 4.70 0.59
C GLY A 242 1.13 5.11 -0.58
N LEU A 243 0.88 6.25 -1.22
CA LEU A 243 1.77 6.78 -2.27
C LEU A 243 3.16 7.13 -1.73
N SER A 244 4.17 6.98 -2.59
CA SER A 244 5.53 7.39 -2.28
C SER A 244 5.65 8.90 -2.10
N LEU A 245 6.61 9.33 -1.29
CA LEU A 245 6.88 10.75 -1.04
C LEU A 245 7.10 11.51 -2.35
N LYS A 246 7.79 10.90 -3.33
CA LYS A 246 8.08 11.56 -4.60
C LYS A 246 6.82 11.90 -5.40
N ILE A 247 5.83 11.00 -5.40
CA ILE A 247 4.55 11.26 -6.06
C ILE A 247 3.76 12.32 -5.30
N LYS A 248 3.76 12.27 -3.96
CA LYS A 248 3.12 13.28 -3.10
C LYS A 248 3.69 14.68 -3.32
N GLU A 249 5.01 14.83 -3.37
CA GLU A 249 5.67 16.10 -3.69
C GLU A 249 5.20 16.67 -5.04
N MET A 250 5.08 15.83 -6.07
CA MET A 250 4.65 16.25 -7.39
C MET A 250 3.14 16.57 -7.47
N LEU A 251 2.32 15.94 -6.62
CA LEU A 251 0.92 16.30 -6.44
C LEU A 251 0.80 17.66 -5.76
N MET A 252 1.56 17.87 -4.68
CA MET A 252 1.61 19.16 -3.96
C MET A 252 2.13 20.29 -4.86
N ALA A 253 3.18 20.06 -5.64
CA ALA A 253 3.73 21.05 -6.57
C ALA A 253 2.77 21.43 -7.71
N GLN A 254 1.70 20.67 -7.92
CA GLN A 254 0.64 20.94 -8.89
C GLN A 254 -0.65 21.45 -8.22
N ASP A 255 -0.58 21.83 -6.94
CA ASP A 255 -1.71 22.27 -6.12
C ASP A 255 -2.90 21.28 -6.19
N TYR A 256 -2.60 19.98 -6.27
CA TYR A 256 -3.63 18.95 -6.36
C TYR A 256 -4.23 18.64 -4.99
N ASP A 257 -5.45 19.10 -4.76
CA ASP A 257 -6.22 18.77 -3.57
C ASP A 257 -6.93 17.41 -3.74
N HIS A 258 -6.40 16.39 -3.08
CA HIS A 258 -7.01 15.07 -3.06
C HIS A 258 -8.24 14.99 -2.16
N ASN A 259 -8.48 15.93 -1.25
CA ASN A 259 -9.63 15.89 -0.32
C ASN A 259 -10.87 16.61 -0.86
N ALA A 260 -10.75 17.23 -2.03
CA ALA A 260 -11.87 17.92 -2.67
C ALA A 260 -13.04 16.95 -2.94
N SER A 261 -14.26 17.39 -2.67
CA SER A 261 -15.47 16.56 -2.74
C SER A 261 -15.80 16.03 -4.14
N ASN A 262 -15.24 16.64 -5.18
CA ASN A 262 -15.38 16.24 -6.59
C ASN A 262 -14.27 15.29 -7.07
N VAL A 263 -13.35 14.87 -6.20
CA VAL A 263 -12.24 13.96 -6.53
C VAL A 263 -12.56 12.55 -6.03
N SER A 264 -12.70 11.62 -6.96
CA SER A 264 -12.79 10.19 -6.66
C SER A 264 -11.42 9.53 -6.52
N LEU A 265 -11.39 8.29 -6.02
CA LEU A 265 -10.20 7.45 -6.06
C LEU A 265 -9.58 7.36 -7.47
N GLU A 266 -10.41 7.14 -8.50
CA GLU A 266 -9.94 7.06 -9.89
C GLU A 266 -9.24 8.34 -10.33
N ASN A 267 -9.78 9.52 -9.99
CA ASN A 267 -9.18 10.79 -10.36
C ASN A 267 -7.78 10.96 -9.74
N LEU A 268 -7.63 10.56 -8.47
CA LEU A 268 -6.34 10.59 -7.77
C LEU A 268 -5.37 9.56 -8.36
N ALA A 269 -5.83 8.34 -8.63
CA ALA A 269 -5.02 7.28 -9.23
C ALA A 269 -4.51 7.68 -10.63
N ASP A 270 -5.38 8.21 -11.48
CA ASP A 270 -5.04 8.70 -12.81
C ASP A 270 -3.99 9.82 -12.75
N LYS A 271 -4.14 10.73 -11.78
CA LYS A 271 -3.17 11.82 -11.59
C LYS A 271 -1.82 11.26 -11.14
N ALA A 272 -1.80 10.34 -10.19
CA ALA A 272 -0.59 9.69 -9.72
C ALA A 272 0.12 8.90 -10.84
N LEU A 273 -0.62 8.15 -11.66
CA LEU A 273 -0.09 7.41 -12.81
C LEU A 273 0.53 8.34 -13.86
N LYS A 274 -0.14 9.47 -14.18
CA LYS A 274 0.40 10.48 -15.10
C LYS A 274 1.71 11.10 -14.59
N ILE A 275 1.82 11.31 -13.27
CA ILE A 275 3.06 11.79 -12.65
C ILE A 275 4.16 10.74 -12.77
N ASP A 276 3.86 9.48 -12.44
CA ASP A 276 4.82 8.37 -12.49
C ASP A 276 5.38 8.20 -13.91
N GLN A 277 4.51 8.20 -14.92
CA GLN A 277 4.90 8.12 -16.32
C GLN A 277 5.80 9.28 -16.75
N ARG A 278 5.50 10.52 -16.33
CA ARG A 278 6.34 11.69 -16.64
C ARG A 278 7.71 11.61 -15.95
N LEU A 279 7.76 11.13 -14.71
CA LEU A 279 9.02 10.94 -13.98
C LEU A 279 9.88 9.87 -14.65
N GLU A 280 9.28 8.77 -15.10
CA GLU A 280 10.00 7.71 -15.83
C GLU A 280 10.56 8.22 -17.17
N GLN A 281 9.75 8.95 -17.95
CA GLN A 281 10.18 9.58 -19.20
C GLN A 281 11.34 10.56 -18.98
N PHE A 282 11.25 11.39 -17.95
CA PHE A 282 12.32 12.33 -17.58
C PHE A 282 13.62 11.60 -17.24
N GLN A 283 13.55 10.53 -16.44
CA GLN A 283 14.72 9.72 -16.09
C GLN A 283 15.33 9.03 -17.31
N ALA A 284 14.50 8.52 -18.24
CA ALA A 284 14.98 7.88 -19.45
C ALA A 284 15.73 8.85 -20.37
N GLN A 285 15.21 10.08 -20.53
CA GLN A 285 15.86 11.14 -21.31
C GLN A 285 17.21 11.55 -20.72
N HIS A 286 17.29 11.70 -19.39
CA HIS A 286 18.52 12.07 -18.71
C HIS A 286 19.55 10.94 -18.63
N LYS A 287 19.14 9.66 -18.68
CA LYS A 287 20.08 8.53 -18.84
C LYS A 287 20.69 8.47 -20.25
N GLY A 288 19.90 8.74 -21.30
CA GLY A 288 20.36 8.73 -22.69
C GLY A 288 21.38 9.82 -23.03
N GLN A 289 21.42 10.92 -22.27
CA GLN A 289 22.30 12.06 -22.53
C GLN A 289 23.74 11.88 -22.04
N THR A 290 24.03 10.84 -21.26
CA THR A 290 25.38 10.62 -20.67
C THR A 290 26.33 9.80 -21.57
N ASN A 291 25.88 9.35 -22.75
CA ASN A 291 26.67 8.48 -23.65
C ASN A 291 27.03 9.09 -25.01
N SER A 292 26.83 10.39 -25.25
CA SER A 292 27.31 11.03 -26.50
C SER A 292 27.88 12.43 -26.26
N SER A 293 29.21 12.52 -26.13
CA SER A 293 30.03 13.61 -26.69
C SER A 293 31.46 13.55 -26.14
N GLY A 294 32.33 12.83 -26.84
CA GLY A 294 33.76 13.14 -26.83
C GLY A 294 34.03 14.18 -27.92
N SER A 295 34.19 15.45 -27.56
CA SER A 295 35.16 16.36 -28.18
C SER A 295 35.23 17.68 -27.41
N LYS A 296 36.46 18.14 -27.17
CA LYS A 296 36.84 19.35 -26.43
C LYS A 296 36.40 20.61 -27.16
N SER A 297 35.97 21.65 -26.44
CA SER A 297 36.70 22.92 -26.27
C SER A 297 35.85 24.00 -25.59
N GLY A 298 36.43 24.72 -24.61
CA GLY A 298 36.26 26.18 -24.46
C GLY A 298 35.13 26.74 -23.59
N THR A 299 35.46 27.04 -22.33
CA THR A 299 35.25 28.35 -21.67
C THR A 299 33.84 28.77 -21.17
N THR A 300 33.69 28.66 -19.85
CA THR A 300 32.99 29.54 -18.86
C THR A 300 31.53 29.96 -19.07
N LEU A 301 30.65 29.63 -18.12
CA LEU A 301 30.15 30.54 -17.08
C LEU A 301 29.13 29.83 -16.16
N SER A 302 29.17 30.20 -14.89
CA SER A 302 28.42 29.66 -13.77
C SER A 302 26.91 29.94 -13.84
N THR A 303 26.10 28.94 -13.46
CA THR A 303 24.82 29.18 -12.78
C THR A 303 24.55 28.03 -11.82
N GLY A 304 24.30 28.35 -10.55
CA GLY A 304 24.06 27.37 -9.50
C GLY A 304 22.72 26.67 -9.63
N ALA A 305 22.65 25.42 -9.17
CA ALA A 305 21.46 24.81 -8.61
C ALA A 305 21.86 23.56 -7.82
N LEU A 306 21.39 23.48 -6.58
CA LEU A 306 21.49 22.32 -5.71
C LEU A 306 20.70 21.14 -6.31
N GLY A 307 21.26 19.93 -6.25
CA GLY A 307 20.50 18.71 -6.53
C GLY A 307 21.34 17.44 -6.67
N ASN A 308 21.12 16.53 -5.73
CA ASN A 308 21.38 15.08 -5.76
C ASN A 308 22.81 14.53 -5.68
N VAL A 309 23.07 13.89 -4.53
CA VAL A 309 24.19 12.99 -4.24
C VAL A 309 24.02 11.70 -5.05
N THR A 310 24.58 11.68 -6.24
CA THR A 310 25.10 10.45 -6.84
C THR A 310 26.39 10.07 -6.09
N ARG A 311 26.68 8.77 -5.97
CA ARG A 311 27.92 8.28 -5.33
C ARG A 311 29.12 8.77 -6.14
N ASP A 312 29.64 9.94 -5.76
CA ASP A 312 30.74 10.62 -6.41
C ASP A 312 32.01 9.77 -6.35
N LYS A 313 32.52 9.41 -7.52
CA LYS A 313 33.85 8.84 -7.71
C LYS A 313 34.87 9.90 -7.29
N LEU A 314 35.48 9.76 -6.11
CA LEU A 314 36.48 10.72 -5.63
C LEU A 314 37.75 10.66 -6.51
N THR A 315 38.32 11.82 -6.81
CA THR A 315 39.48 12.02 -7.69
C THR A 315 40.63 12.73 -6.96
N VAL A 316 41.84 12.69 -7.52
CA VAL A 316 43.00 13.40 -6.94
C VAL A 316 42.71 14.90 -6.93
N GLY A 317 42.88 15.54 -5.78
CA GLY A 317 42.56 16.96 -5.56
C GLY A 317 41.21 17.21 -4.86
N ASP A 318 40.34 16.21 -4.74
CA ASP A 318 39.07 16.36 -4.04
C ASP A 318 39.28 16.57 -2.53
N LYS A 319 38.56 17.56 -1.98
CA LYS A 319 38.46 17.79 -0.53
C LYS A 319 37.52 16.74 0.05
N VAL A 320 37.97 16.05 1.09
CA VAL A 320 37.27 14.92 1.69
C VAL A 320 37.28 15.01 3.21
N TYR A 321 36.31 14.38 3.85
CA TYR A 321 36.29 14.23 5.30
C TYR A 321 36.00 12.78 5.72
N MET A 322 36.41 12.45 6.94
CA MET A 322 36.16 11.18 7.60
C MET A 322 35.72 11.45 9.04
N ILE A 323 34.76 10.68 9.54
CA ILE A 323 34.27 10.78 10.92
C ILE A 323 35.06 9.76 11.76
N GLY A 324 35.75 10.26 12.79
CA GLY A 324 36.46 9.41 13.74
C GLY A 324 35.53 8.74 14.76
N PRO A 325 36.04 7.76 15.53
CA PRO A 325 35.27 7.11 16.61
C PRO A 325 34.77 8.08 17.68
N ASP A 326 35.39 9.25 17.77
CA ASP A 326 35.06 10.36 18.66
C ASP A 326 33.90 11.23 18.13
N GLY A 327 33.28 10.86 17.01
CA GLY A 327 32.18 11.59 16.38
C GLY A 327 32.61 12.87 15.66
N LYS A 328 33.91 13.18 15.62
CA LYS A 328 34.45 14.41 15.02
C LYS A 328 34.88 14.19 13.58
N ALA A 329 34.60 15.17 12.71
CA ALA A 329 35.00 15.13 11.31
C ALA A 329 36.43 15.64 11.12
N ARG A 330 37.32 14.80 10.59
CA ARG A 330 38.66 15.17 10.13
C ARG A 330 38.59 15.49 8.63
N LYS A 331 39.15 16.63 8.21
CA LYS A 331 39.14 17.11 6.83
C LYS A 331 40.53 17.02 6.19
N GLY A 332 40.57 16.67 4.90
CA GLY A 332 41.80 16.49 4.14
C GLY A 332 41.59 16.62 2.64
N THR A 333 42.66 16.44 1.86
CA THR A 333 42.64 16.48 0.39
C THR A 333 43.33 15.25 -0.18
N ILE A 334 42.73 14.62 -1.19
CA ILE A 334 43.32 13.44 -1.85
C ILE A 334 44.56 13.87 -2.63
N SER A 335 45.73 13.38 -2.21
CA SER A 335 47.01 13.72 -2.82
C SER A 335 47.42 12.74 -3.92
N LYS A 336 47.03 11.47 -3.83
CA LYS A 336 47.31 10.43 -4.83
C LYS A 336 46.27 9.31 -4.74
N ILE A 337 46.02 8.60 -5.83
CA ILE A 337 45.19 7.37 -5.85
C ILE A 337 46.05 6.23 -6.40
N GLY A 338 46.44 5.28 -5.54
CA GLY A 338 47.14 4.05 -5.91
C GLY A 338 46.18 2.86 -6.07
N LYS A 339 46.71 1.68 -6.40
CA LYS A 339 45.98 0.40 -6.36
C LYS A 339 46.69 -0.54 -5.40
N ASN A 340 45.94 -1.28 -4.58
CA ASN A 340 46.51 -2.34 -3.75
C ASN A 340 46.74 -3.63 -4.56
N ALA A 341 47.38 -4.63 -3.95
CA ALA A 341 47.68 -5.93 -4.57
C ALA A 341 46.43 -6.69 -5.07
N LYS A 342 45.22 -6.29 -4.66
CA LYS A 342 43.93 -6.86 -5.11
C LYS A 342 43.23 -6.00 -6.18
N GLY A 343 43.92 -5.01 -6.75
CA GLY A 343 43.40 -4.16 -7.82
C GLY A 343 42.39 -3.09 -7.38
N MET A 344 42.14 -2.92 -6.07
CA MET A 344 41.24 -1.90 -5.53
C MET A 344 41.98 -0.58 -5.32
N SER A 345 41.34 0.54 -5.69
CA SER A 345 41.91 1.88 -5.59
C SER A 345 42.00 2.35 -4.12
N ILE A 346 43.18 2.79 -3.68
CA ILE A 346 43.42 3.35 -2.33
C ILE A 346 43.92 4.80 -2.46
N PRO A 347 43.14 5.80 -1.99
CA PRO A 347 43.55 7.20 -1.97
C PRO A 347 44.46 7.49 -0.77
N THR A 348 45.55 8.20 -1.02
CA THR A 348 46.39 8.83 -0.02
C THR A 348 45.85 10.23 0.27
N VAL A 349 45.39 10.48 1.50
CA VAL A 349 44.77 11.75 1.93
C VAL A 349 45.74 12.52 2.80
N LYS A 350 45.94 13.81 2.49
CA LYS A 350 46.66 14.76 3.34
C LYS A 350 45.65 15.53 4.19
N TRP A 351 45.69 15.31 5.49
CA TRP A 351 44.78 15.90 6.47
C TRP A 351 45.24 17.29 6.89
N ASN A 352 44.32 18.12 7.38
CA ASN A 352 44.61 19.49 7.80
C ASN A 352 45.53 19.58 9.04
N ASP A 353 45.71 18.49 9.78
CA ASP A 353 46.68 18.38 10.86
C ASP A 353 48.11 18.04 10.37
N GLY A 354 48.31 17.98 9.05
CA GLY A 354 49.59 17.68 8.41
C GLY A 354 49.87 16.20 8.22
N THR A 355 49.03 15.30 8.74
CA THR A 355 49.23 13.86 8.58
C THR A 355 48.81 13.38 7.18
N VAL A 356 49.55 12.41 6.63
CA VAL A 356 49.25 11.80 5.33
C VAL A 356 48.95 10.32 5.57
N VAL A 357 47.74 9.88 5.23
CA VAL A 357 47.28 8.50 5.51
C VAL A 357 46.59 7.91 4.29
N GLU A 358 46.83 6.63 4.01
CA GLU A 358 46.09 5.86 3.02
C GLU A 358 44.76 5.39 3.60
N SER A 359 43.64 5.62 2.90
CA SER A 359 42.31 5.34 3.43
C SER A 359 41.40 4.81 2.34
N SER A 360 40.44 3.93 2.66
CA SER A 360 39.50 3.39 1.67
C SER A 360 38.48 4.45 1.23
N PHE A 361 38.08 4.45 -0.04
CA PHE A 361 37.01 5.33 -0.55
C PHE A 361 35.69 5.18 0.21
N LYS A 362 35.39 4.01 0.78
CA LYS A 362 34.15 3.80 1.56
C LYS A 362 34.11 4.65 2.84
N SER A 363 35.27 5.02 3.39
CA SER A 363 35.40 5.78 4.62
C SER A 363 35.51 7.29 4.38
N LEU A 364 35.62 7.71 3.11
CA LEU A 364 35.81 9.11 2.72
C LEU A 364 34.53 9.66 2.10
N LYS A 365 34.10 10.83 2.58
CA LYS A 365 32.97 11.57 2.02
C LYS A 365 33.48 12.86 1.38
N LYS A 366 32.93 13.25 0.23
CA LYS A 366 33.29 14.50 -0.48
C LYS A 366 32.85 15.70 0.35
N ASP A 367 33.72 16.69 0.50
CA ASP A 367 33.43 17.93 1.21
C ASP A 367 32.99 19.00 0.20
N SER A 368 31.68 19.23 0.12
CA SER A 368 31.04 20.16 -0.83
C SER A 368 31.14 21.63 -0.42
N HIS A 369 31.82 21.95 0.69
CA HIS A 369 31.99 23.32 1.19
C HIS A 369 33.47 23.68 1.29
N PRO A 370 34.02 24.42 0.31
CA PRO A 370 35.39 24.88 0.38
C PRO A 370 35.54 25.85 1.55
N VAL A 371 36.53 25.58 2.41
CA VAL A 371 37.11 26.62 3.27
C VAL A 371 38.01 27.44 2.35
N ASP A 372 37.59 28.66 2.02
CA ASP A 372 38.44 29.61 1.31
C ASP A 372 39.68 29.97 2.16
N PRO A 373 40.87 30.10 1.54
CA PRO A 373 42.02 30.66 2.22
C PRO A 373 41.85 32.17 2.38
N SER A 374 41.82 32.68 3.60
CA SER A 374 41.93 34.12 3.90
C SER A 374 43.30 34.68 3.50
N PRO A 375 43.57 36.01 3.45
CA PRO A 375 42.67 37.17 3.39
C PRO A 375 43.02 38.15 2.23
N VAL A 376 42.06 38.93 1.71
CA VAL A 376 42.36 40.12 0.88
C VAL A 376 42.18 41.38 1.73
N GLN A 377 43.23 42.20 1.78
CA GLN A 377 43.31 43.46 2.52
C GLN A 377 42.29 44.51 2.03
N PRO A 378 41.69 45.32 2.92
CA PRO A 378 40.83 46.42 2.52
C PRO A 378 41.65 47.64 2.10
N LYS A 379 41.30 48.24 0.94
CA LYS A 379 41.76 49.58 0.56
C LYS A 379 40.92 50.64 1.27
N SER A 380 41.59 51.36 2.18
CA SER A 380 41.49 52.79 2.52
C SER A 380 40.26 53.58 2.05
N SER A 381 39.49 54.09 3.02
CA SER A 381 38.94 55.44 2.97
C SER A 381 39.03 56.09 4.36
N ASN A 382 39.64 57.28 4.38
CA ASN A 382 39.95 58.11 5.56
C ASN A 382 38.69 58.69 6.21
N SER A 383 38.64 58.69 7.54
CA SER A 383 38.70 59.91 8.38
C SER A 383 38.24 59.62 9.83
N GLY A 384 39.15 59.77 10.81
CA GLY A 384 38.80 60.01 12.22
C GLY A 384 38.55 61.51 12.49
N PRO A 385 38.17 61.91 13.73
CA PRO A 385 39.16 61.93 14.82
C PRO A 385 38.68 61.37 16.19
N SER A 386 39.67 60.95 16.98
CA SER A 386 39.67 60.32 18.34
C SER A 386 39.19 61.25 19.48
N PRO A 387 38.91 60.80 20.73
CA PRO A 387 39.92 60.36 21.73
C PRO A 387 39.42 59.22 22.68
N MET A 388 40.15 58.52 23.55
CA MET A 388 41.40 58.73 24.29
C MET A 388 41.98 57.35 24.66
N ASP A 389 43.28 57.16 24.53
CA ASP A 389 44.04 55.97 24.97
C ASP A 389 44.07 55.85 26.50
N LEU A 390 44.10 54.61 27.01
CA LEU A 390 44.89 54.25 28.21
C LEU A 390 45.23 52.75 28.19
N ASP A 391 46.52 52.49 28.02
CA ASP A 391 47.20 51.20 27.95
C ASP A 391 47.02 50.32 29.20
N SER A 392 46.99 48.99 29.00
CA SER A 392 47.82 48.04 29.76
C SER A 392 47.76 46.60 29.23
N ALA A 393 48.91 46.16 28.71
CA ALA A 393 49.49 44.82 28.86
C ALA A 393 48.73 43.57 28.32
N GLY A 394 49.10 43.17 27.11
CA GLY A 394 49.63 41.83 26.85
C GLY A 394 48.86 40.62 27.41
N LYS A 395 47.75 40.25 26.77
CA LYS A 395 47.35 38.84 26.63
C LYS A 395 46.88 38.64 25.20
N GLY A 396 47.66 37.93 24.39
CA GLY A 396 47.27 37.54 23.03
C GLY A 396 45.87 36.95 23.07
N LYS A 397 44.95 37.54 22.30
CA LYS A 397 43.58 37.03 22.17
C LYS A 397 43.67 35.55 21.82
N LYS A 398 43.32 34.68 22.77
CA LYS A 398 43.28 33.23 22.51
C LYS A 398 42.41 33.04 21.27
N PRO A 399 42.85 32.25 20.27
CA PRO A 399 42.04 32.05 19.08
C PRO A 399 40.67 31.54 19.52
N ILE A 400 39.59 32.19 19.06
CA ILE A 400 38.22 31.78 19.37
C ILE A 400 38.09 30.34 18.88
N VAL A 401 38.06 29.36 19.79
CA VAL A 401 37.90 27.96 19.44
C VAL A 401 36.44 27.59 19.70
N CYS A 402 35.78 27.06 18.69
CA CYS A 402 34.42 26.58 18.79
C CYS A 402 34.35 25.36 19.71
N SER A 403 33.53 25.43 20.75
CA SER A 403 33.37 24.35 21.74
C SER A 403 32.72 23.08 21.17
N THR A 404 32.00 23.17 20.04
CA THR A 404 31.30 22.03 19.42
C THR A 404 32.20 21.23 18.48
N CYS A 405 33.00 21.90 17.64
CA CYS A 405 33.83 21.23 16.63
C CYS A 405 35.34 21.38 16.85
N GLY A 406 35.80 22.18 17.82
CA GLY A 406 37.21 22.45 18.08
C GLY A 406 37.90 23.33 17.03
N GLY A 407 37.16 23.85 16.04
CA GLY A 407 37.69 24.72 14.99
C GLY A 407 37.96 26.14 15.50
N LYS A 408 39.04 26.78 15.00
CA LYS A 408 39.38 28.17 15.35
C LYS A 408 38.60 29.15 14.45
N GLY A 409 38.20 30.31 14.98
CA GLY A 409 37.62 31.43 14.24
C GLY A 409 36.10 31.63 14.33
N HIS A 410 35.35 30.80 15.06
CA HIS A 410 33.89 30.94 15.21
C HIS A 410 33.36 30.43 16.57
N TYR A 411 32.20 30.92 17.00
CA TYR A 411 31.52 30.48 18.23
C TYR A 411 30.55 29.31 17.97
N ALA A 412 30.21 28.54 19.02
CA ALA A 412 29.35 27.36 18.92
C ALA A 412 28.00 27.61 18.24
N SER A 413 27.40 28.79 18.44
CA SER A 413 26.13 29.20 17.81
C SER A 413 26.22 29.37 16.30
N GLN A 414 27.41 29.65 15.76
CA GLN A 414 27.68 29.82 14.34
C GLN A 414 28.49 28.64 13.78
N CYS A 415 28.46 27.50 14.48
CA CYS A 415 29.20 26.33 14.08
C CYS A 415 28.57 25.71 12.82
N PRO A 416 29.33 25.52 11.73
CA PRO A 416 28.82 24.85 10.53
C PRO A 416 28.43 23.38 10.78
N SER A 417 28.80 22.83 11.94
CA SER A 417 28.43 21.50 12.43
C SER A 417 27.12 21.47 13.21
N ASN A 418 26.48 22.62 13.47
CA ASN A 418 25.35 22.72 14.39
C ASN A 418 24.10 21.97 13.88
N THR A 419 23.98 21.73 12.57
CA THR A 419 22.92 20.90 11.96
C THR A 419 23.14 19.38 12.10
N TYR A 420 24.30 18.95 12.61
CA TYR A 420 24.62 17.54 12.88
C TYR A 420 24.78 17.25 14.38
N SER A 421 24.47 18.23 15.24
CA SER A 421 24.44 18.10 16.70
C SER A 421 22.99 18.19 17.22
N GLY A 422 22.08 17.46 16.58
CA GLY A 422 20.73 17.21 17.08
C GLY A 422 20.63 15.75 17.52
N TYR A 423 20.17 15.54 18.76
CA TYR A 423 19.88 14.23 19.36
C TYR A 423 19.08 13.31 18.44
N GLU A 424 19.71 12.27 17.90
CA GLU A 424 19.15 10.92 17.73
C GLU A 424 20.27 9.98 17.22
N ALA A 425 21.04 9.42 18.15
CA ALA A 425 21.86 8.25 17.90
C ALA A 425 21.19 7.07 18.61
N HIS A 426 20.24 6.43 17.93
CA HIS A 426 19.80 5.09 18.34
C HIS A 426 20.91 4.12 17.95
N LEU A 427 21.74 3.76 18.92
CA LEU A 427 22.67 2.65 18.82
C LEU A 427 21.81 1.37 18.71
N SER A 428 21.87 0.69 17.58
CA SER A 428 21.45 -0.70 17.49
C SER A 428 22.60 -1.54 18.04
N GLU A 429 22.41 -2.06 19.24
CA GLU A 429 23.23 -3.14 19.78
C GLU A 429 23.03 -4.37 18.89
N ASN A 430 24.11 -4.79 18.23
CA ASN A 430 24.19 -6.12 17.64
C ASN A 430 24.37 -7.10 18.80
N GLU A 431 23.33 -7.87 19.12
CA GLU A 431 23.47 -9.11 19.89
C GLU A 431 24.27 -10.10 19.03
N SER A 432 25.56 -10.20 19.33
CA SER A 432 26.37 -11.36 18.98
C SER A 432 26.05 -12.49 19.97
N GLU A 433 25.32 -13.51 19.50
CA GLU A 433 25.26 -14.83 20.13
C GLU A 433 26.70 -15.33 20.37
N ASN A 434 27.06 -15.44 21.65
CA ASN A 434 28.22 -16.20 22.08
C ASN A 434 27.93 -17.69 21.93
N GLY A 435 28.81 -18.36 21.19
CA GLY A 435 28.99 -19.79 21.28
C GLY A 435 29.77 -20.19 22.53
N ASP A 436 29.62 -21.48 22.84
CA ASP A 436 30.36 -22.32 23.77
C ASP A 436 30.08 -22.16 25.29
N LEU A 437 29.22 -23.05 25.79
CA LEU A 437 29.64 -24.21 26.61
C LEU A 437 28.51 -25.26 26.75
#